data_AF-A0A9E2ILN8-F1
#
_entry.id   AF-A0A9E2ILN8-F1
#
_cell.length_a   1.000
_cell.length_b   1.000
_cell.length_c   1.000
_cell.angle_alpha   90.00
_cell.angle_beta   90.00
_cell.angle_gamma   90.00
#
_symmetry.space_group_name_H-M   'P 1'
#
loop_
_entity.id
_entity.type
_entity.pdbx_description
1 polymer ?
#
loop_
_entity_poly.entity_id
_entity_poly.type
_entity_poly.pdbx_seq_one_letter_code
_entity_poly.pdbx_strand_id
1 'polypeptide(L)'
;MSKLTLNDVDVTGKKVIMRVDFNVPLDKQGVITDDNRIREALPTIKYILERGARTLILMSHLGRPDGTVVEGLRMSAVAKKLSSLLGQEVEKLDDCVGPEVQKAIAATKAKIVLLENLRFHAEEEAGDEAFAKELASLADIYVNDAFGTAHRAHASTTLIAQFIPSCLGFLMEKEVTSLAAALKPAKPYVVILGGAKVSDKIGVI
;
A
#
# COMPACT_ATOMS: atom_id res chain seq x y z
N MET A 1 19.65 -6.46 -9.06
CA MET A 1 19.44 -5.13 -9.66
C MET A 1 19.01 -4.19 -8.56
N SER A 2 19.63 -3.01 -8.44
CA SER A 2 19.15 -1.98 -7.53
C SER A 2 17.75 -1.56 -7.96
N LYS A 3 16.82 -1.49 -7.00
CA LYS A 3 15.48 -0.95 -7.22
C LYS A 3 15.55 0.56 -6.98
N LEU A 4 14.73 1.34 -7.69
CA LEU A 4 14.59 2.77 -7.41
C LEU A 4 13.96 2.96 -6.04
N THR A 5 14.43 3.95 -5.31
CA THR A 5 13.92 4.39 -4.01
C THR A 5 13.30 5.78 -4.14
N LEU A 6 12.66 6.27 -3.09
CA LEU A 6 12.14 7.63 -3.04
C LEU A 6 13.23 8.72 -3.16
N ASN A 7 14.50 8.37 -2.99
CA ASN A 7 15.61 9.30 -3.21
C ASN A 7 15.90 9.51 -4.70
N ASP A 8 15.53 8.55 -5.54
CA ASP A 8 15.83 8.53 -6.97
C ASP A 8 14.74 9.17 -7.83
N VAL A 9 13.63 9.61 -7.22
CA VAL A 9 12.45 10.12 -7.92
C VAL A 9 12.07 11.51 -7.41
N ASP A 10 11.85 12.45 -8.33
CA ASP A 10 11.29 13.76 -8.03
C ASP A 10 9.76 13.70 -8.01
N VAL A 11 9.18 13.90 -6.83
CA VAL A 11 7.74 13.90 -6.55
C VAL A 11 7.15 15.33 -6.52
N THR A 12 7.96 16.37 -6.65
CA THR A 12 7.55 17.77 -6.49
C THR A 12 6.45 18.13 -7.49
N GLY A 13 5.31 18.61 -6.99
CA GLY A 13 4.16 19.01 -7.82
C GLY A 13 3.42 17.86 -8.51
N LYS A 14 3.81 16.60 -8.28
CA LYS A 14 3.21 15.41 -8.91
C LYS A 14 2.14 14.77 -8.05
N LYS A 15 1.25 14.02 -8.68
CA LYS A 15 0.37 13.07 -8.01
C LYS A 15 1.14 11.77 -7.80
N VAL A 16 1.15 11.27 -6.58
CA VAL A 16 1.85 10.03 -6.23
C VAL A 16 0.81 9.03 -5.74
N ILE A 17 0.73 7.86 -6.37
CA ILE A 17 -0.09 6.75 -5.86
C ILE A 17 0.80 5.79 -5.09
N MET A 18 0.41 5.46 -3.86
CA MET A 18 1.22 4.68 -2.95
C MET A 18 0.43 3.47 -2.43
N ARG A 19 0.99 2.27 -2.65
CA ARG A 19 0.46 1.04 -2.05
C ARG A 19 1.01 0.90 -0.64
N VAL A 20 0.10 0.85 0.33
CA VAL A 20 0.39 0.63 1.76
C VAL A 20 -0.32 -0.63 2.25
N ASP A 21 0.17 -1.25 3.31
CA ASP A 21 -0.53 -2.33 4.00
C ASP A 21 -1.31 -1.78 5.20
N PHE A 22 -2.55 -1.36 4.99
CA PHE A 22 -3.47 -0.97 6.07
C PHE A 22 -4.46 -2.08 6.44
N ASN A 23 -4.09 -3.34 6.22
CA ASN A 23 -4.90 -4.47 6.67
C ASN A 23 -4.74 -4.67 8.19
N VAL A 24 -5.41 -3.81 8.95
CA VAL A 24 -5.39 -3.76 10.42
C VAL A 24 -6.52 -4.58 11.03
N PRO A 25 -6.34 -5.16 12.23
CA PRO A 25 -7.40 -5.85 12.92
C PRO A 25 -8.47 -4.85 13.41
N LEU A 26 -9.74 -5.23 13.22
CA LEU A 26 -10.90 -4.51 13.71
C LEU A 26 -11.59 -5.33 14.80
N ASP A 27 -12.13 -4.65 15.81
CA ASP A 27 -13.06 -5.26 16.76
C ASP A 27 -14.47 -5.41 16.15
N LYS A 28 -15.41 -5.93 16.96
CA LYS A 28 -16.81 -6.15 16.52
C LYS A 28 -17.55 -4.85 16.20
N GLN A 29 -17.04 -3.71 16.65
CA GLN A 29 -17.60 -2.38 16.44
C GLN A 29 -16.94 -1.66 15.25
N GLY A 30 -15.99 -2.31 14.57
CA GLY A 30 -15.25 -1.73 13.44
C GLY A 30 -14.16 -0.76 13.87
N VAL A 31 -13.73 -0.80 15.14
CA VAL A 31 -12.64 0.02 15.67
C VAL A 31 -11.31 -0.72 15.51
N ILE A 32 -10.28 0.02 15.10
CA ILE A 32 -8.93 -0.51 14.93
C ILE A 32 -8.34 -0.84 16.31
N THR A 33 -7.96 -2.10 16.51
CA THR A 33 -7.36 -2.58 17.77
C THR A 33 -5.84 -2.55 17.77
N ASP A 34 -5.21 -2.57 16.59
CA ASP A 34 -3.77 -2.40 16.40
C ASP A 34 -3.52 -1.49 15.18
N ASP A 35 -2.83 -0.37 15.39
CA ASP A 35 -2.51 0.64 14.38
C ASP A 35 -1.05 0.57 13.88
N ASN A 36 -0.28 -0.44 14.27
CA ASN A 36 1.15 -0.57 13.94
C ASN A 36 1.40 -0.45 12.43
N ARG A 37 0.62 -1.17 11.62
CA ARG A 37 0.77 -1.13 10.15
C ARG A 37 0.52 0.27 9.56
N ILE A 38 -0.38 1.05 10.15
CA ILE A 38 -0.61 2.43 9.73
C ILE A 38 0.60 3.29 10.09
N ARG A 39 1.14 3.10 11.29
CA ARG A 39 2.33 3.82 11.78
C ARG A 39 3.57 3.54 10.94
N GLU A 40 3.75 2.30 10.51
CA GLU A 40 4.90 1.88 9.68
C GLU A 40 4.95 2.58 8.32
N ALA A 41 3.80 2.98 7.76
CA ALA A 41 3.73 3.74 6.51
C ALA A 41 3.96 5.26 6.69
N LEU A 42 3.84 5.79 7.91
CA LEU A 42 3.93 7.23 8.17
C LEU A 42 5.25 7.87 7.73
N PRO A 43 6.44 7.24 7.91
CA PRO A 43 7.69 7.81 7.43
C PRO A 43 7.66 8.08 5.93
N THR A 44 7.18 7.14 5.13
CA THR A 44 7.08 7.29 3.67
C THR A 44 6.05 8.36 3.30
N ILE A 45 4.88 8.35 3.95
CA ILE A 45 3.82 9.33 3.73
C ILE A 45 4.34 10.76 3.99
N LYS A 46 4.94 10.99 5.15
CA LYS A 46 5.47 12.30 5.53
C LYS A 46 6.54 12.77 4.56
N TYR A 47 7.44 11.88 4.16
CA TYR A 47 8.50 12.20 3.22
C TYR A 47 7.99 12.67 1.86
N ILE A 48 7.00 11.97 1.29
CA ILE A 48 6.40 12.35 0.00
C ILE A 48 5.73 13.73 0.11
N LEU A 49 5.04 14.01 1.22
CA LEU A 49 4.38 15.29 1.47
C LEU A 49 5.39 16.43 1.68
N GLU A 50 6.44 16.20 2.46
CA GLU A 50 7.52 17.17 2.73
C GLU A 50 8.30 17.51 1.46
N ARG A 51 8.47 16.54 0.54
CA ARG A 51 9.05 16.76 -0.80
C ARG A 51 8.12 17.47 -1.79
N GLY A 52 6.96 17.94 -1.33
CA GLY A 52 6.10 18.82 -2.13
C GLY A 52 5.29 18.10 -3.19
N ALA A 53 4.95 16.82 -2.99
CA ALA A 53 3.94 16.17 -3.80
C ALA A 53 2.64 17.01 -3.84
N ARG A 54 2.02 17.09 -5.02
CA ARG A 54 0.76 17.82 -5.18
C ARG A 54 -0.33 17.16 -4.35
N THR A 55 -0.48 15.85 -4.54
CA THR A 55 -1.45 14.99 -3.87
C THR A 55 -0.85 13.59 -3.72
N LEU A 56 -0.95 13.03 -2.51
CA LEU A 56 -0.63 11.64 -2.22
C LEU A 56 -1.93 10.81 -2.19
N ILE A 57 -1.99 9.80 -3.04
CA ILE A 57 -3.14 8.90 -3.19
C ILE A 57 -2.74 7.56 -2.57
N LEU A 58 -3.35 7.22 -1.45
CA LEU A 58 -3.10 5.98 -0.73
C LEU A 58 -4.10 4.92 -1.18
N MET A 59 -3.59 3.69 -1.37
CA MET A 59 -4.44 2.54 -1.66
C MET A 59 -4.02 1.34 -0.80
N SER A 60 -5.02 0.62 -0.29
CA SER A 60 -4.84 -0.57 0.51
C SER A 60 -5.98 -1.56 0.33
N HIS A 61 -5.78 -2.75 0.86
CA HIS A 61 -6.83 -3.70 1.15
C HIS A 61 -7.13 -3.73 2.65
N LEU A 62 -8.32 -4.23 3.00
CA LEU A 62 -8.71 -4.56 4.37
C LEU A 62 -9.53 -5.86 4.36
N GLY A 63 -9.09 -6.84 5.15
CA GLY A 63 -9.73 -8.14 5.21
C GLY A 63 -9.74 -8.90 3.88
N ARG A 64 -10.76 -9.74 3.71
CA ARG A 64 -11.01 -10.56 2.52
C ARG A 64 -12.51 -10.46 2.16
N PRO A 65 -12.87 -9.43 1.39
CA PRO A 65 -14.25 -9.21 0.95
C PRO A 65 -14.59 -9.93 -0.37
N ASP A 66 -13.65 -10.69 -0.94
CA ASP A 66 -13.83 -11.57 -2.11
C ASP A 66 -14.49 -10.88 -3.32
N GLY A 67 -14.09 -9.64 -3.63
CA GLY A 67 -14.60 -8.89 -4.78
C GLY A 67 -16.02 -8.33 -4.60
N THR A 68 -16.50 -8.21 -3.36
CA THR A 68 -17.82 -7.64 -3.05
C THR A 68 -17.71 -6.53 -2.01
N VAL A 69 -18.63 -5.58 -2.01
CA VAL A 69 -18.65 -4.51 -1.02
C VAL A 69 -19.15 -5.07 0.31
N VAL A 70 -18.30 -4.97 1.33
CA VAL A 70 -18.62 -5.37 2.71
C VAL A 70 -18.49 -4.15 3.62
N GLU A 71 -19.61 -3.66 4.14
CA GLU A 71 -19.68 -2.41 4.93
C GLU A 71 -18.68 -2.38 6.11
N GLY A 72 -18.49 -3.51 6.79
CA GLY A 72 -17.53 -3.63 7.89
C GLY A 72 -16.06 -3.60 7.47
N LEU A 73 -15.76 -3.67 6.18
CA LEU A 73 -14.40 -3.68 5.62
C LEU A 73 -14.11 -2.43 4.78
N ARG A 74 -14.89 -1.35 4.95
CA ARG A 74 -14.59 -0.04 4.34
C ARG A 74 -13.38 0.62 4.99
N MET A 75 -12.69 1.46 4.21
CA MET A 75 -11.50 2.20 4.64
C MET A 75 -11.79 3.38 5.57
N SER A 76 -13.05 3.63 5.94
CA SER A 76 -13.48 4.77 6.76
C SER A 76 -12.81 4.80 8.15
N ALA A 77 -12.66 3.64 8.81
CA ALA A 77 -11.97 3.56 10.10
C ALA A 77 -10.47 3.90 9.97
N VAL A 78 -9.86 3.41 8.89
CA VAL A 78 -8.45 3.67 8.56
C VAL A 78 -8.23 5.15 8.24
N ALA A 79 -9.11 5.77 7.44
CA ALA A 79 -9.06 7.19 7.12
C ALA A 79 -9.07 8.06 8.38
N LYS A 80 -10.03 7.83 9.29
CA LYS A 80 -10.15 8.56 10.56
C LYS A 80 -8.88 8.42 11.40
N LYS A 81 -8.35 7.20 11.51
CA LYS A 81 -7.15 6.92 12.29
C LYS A 81 -5.92 7.57 11.67
N LEU A 82 -5.76 7.50 10.36
CA LEU A 82 -4.67 8.13 9.62
C LEU A 82 -4.70 9.65 9.77
N SER A 83 -5.87 10.28 9.64
CA SER A 83 -6.05 11.73 9.89
C SER A 83 -5.60 12.10 11.30
N SER A 84 -5.97 11.32 12.31
CA SER A 84 -5.55 11.55 13.70
C SER A 84 -4.04 11.41 13.89
N LEU A 85 -3.39 10.43 13.25
CA LEU A 85 -1.94 10.21 13.35
C LEU A 85 -1.12 11.27 12.61
N LEU A 86 -1.65 11.82 11.52
CA LEU A 86 -0.99 12.85 10.71
C LEU A 86 -1.29 14.27 11.18
N GLY A 87 -2.36 14.49 11.96
CA GLY A 87 -2.80 15.81 12.36
C GLY A 87 -3.33 16.67 11.20
N GLN A 88 -3.74 16.03 10.10
CA GLN A 88 -4.32 16.69 8.92
C GLN A 88 -5.44 15.83 8.33
N GLU A 89 -6.33 16.45 7.58
CA GLU A 89 -7.46 15.75 6.95
C GLU A 89 -6.99 14.80 5.84
N VAL A 90 -7.53 13.58 5.87
CA VAL A 90 -7.42 12.59 4.79
C VAL A 90 -8.78 12.49 4.11
N GLU A 91 -8.84 12.92 2.86
CA GLU A 91 -10.04 12.76 2.03
C GLU A 91 -10.19 11.29 1.66
N LYS A 92 -11.33 10.67 1.95
CA LYS A 92 -11.59 9.26 1.60
C LYS A 92 -12.61 9.20 0.46
N LEU A 93 -12.32 8.41 -0.55
CA LEU A 93 -13.25 8.13 -1.65
C LEU A 93 -14.00 6.82 -1.40
N ASP A 94 -15.22 6.70 -1.92
CA ASP A 94 -16.06 5.52 -1.76
C ASP A 94 -15.80 4.40 -2.77
N ASP A 95 -14.87 4.64 -3.68
CA ASP A 95 -14.35 3.65 -4.63
C ASP A 95 -12.83 3.88 -4.86
N CYS A 96 -12.17 2.97 -5.58
CA CYS A 96 -10.76 3.08 -5.97
C CYS A 96 -10.55 3.28 -7.48
N VAL A 97 -11.59 3.03 -8.28
CA VAL A 97 -11.59 3.19 -9.73
C VAL A 97 -12.91 3.82 -10.20
N GLY A 98 -13.02 4.10 -11.49
CA GLY A 98 -14.21 4.63 -12.12
C GLY A 98 -14.19 6.15 -12.34
N PRO A 99 -15.15 6.66 -13.13
CA PRO A 99 -15.18 8.06 -13.55
C PRO A 99 -15.33 9.03 -12.38
N GLU A 100 -16.03 8.65 -11.31
CA GLU A 100 -16.20 9.50 -10.13
C GLU A 100 -14.89 9.64 -9.34
N VAL A 101 -14.09 8.56 -9.23
CA VAL A 101 -12.75 8.61 -8.62
C VAL A 101 -11.82 9.48 -9.46
N GLN A 102 -11.81 9.31 -10.78
CA GLN A 102 -10.98 10.12 -11.68
C GLN A 102 -11.32 11.62 -11.57
N LYS A 103 -12.61 11.96 -11.55
CA LYS A 103 -13.07 13.35 -11.34
C LYS A 103 -12.65 13.89 -9.98
N ALA A 104 -12.85 13.12 -8.91
CA ALA A 104 -12.46 13.51 -7.56
C ALA A 104 -10.94 13.77 -7.47
N ILE A 105 -10.11 12.86 -7.98
CA ILE A 105 -8.64 13.01 -8.02
C ILE A 105 -8.19 14.16 -8.94
N ALA A 106 -8.94 14.50 -9.98
CA ALA A 106 -8.64 15.65 -10.83
C ALA A 106 -8.95 16.99 -10.13
N ALA A 107 -10.06 17.05 -9.39
CA ALA A 107 -10.58 18.26 -8.75
C ALA A 107 -10.07 18.49 -7.32
N THR A 108 -9.57 17.44 -6.65
CA THR A 108 -9.17 17.53 -5.25
C THR A 108 -8.07 18.56 -5.01
N LYS A 109 -8.19 19.26 -3.89
CA LYS A 109 -7.15 20.11 -3.29
C LYS A 109 -6.54 19.47 -2.05
N ALA A 110 -7.01 18.29 -1.64
CA ALA A 110 -6.48 17.57 -0.51
C ALA A 110 -5.04 17.14 -0.79
N LYS A 111 -4.23 17.18 0.26
CA LYS A 111 -2.86 16.67 0.22
C LYS A 111 -2.82 15.15 0.26
N ILE A 112 -3.81 14.53 0.88
CA ILE A 112 -3.88 13.08 1.06
C ILE A 112 -5.29 12.63 0.69
N VAL A 113 -5.35 11.67 -0.23
CA VAL A 113 -6.57 10.94 -0.58
C VAL A 113 -6.37 9.47 -0.25
N LEU A 114 -7.36 8.83 0.38
CA LEU A 114 -7.41 7.39 0.60
C LEU A 114 -8.51 6.79 -0.28
N LEU A 115 -8.12 5.90 -1.19
CA LEU A 115 -9.06 5.13 -1.99
C LEU A 115 -9.80 4.10 -1.13
N GLU A 116 -10.95 3.63 -1.61
CA GLU A 116 -11.67 2.52 -0.96
C GLU A 116 -10.89 1.20 -1.07
N ASN A 117 -11.32 0.20 -0.29
CA ASN A 117 -10.72 -1.12 -0.22
C ASN A 117 -10.58 -1.76 -1.60
N LEU A 118 -9.32 -1.95 -2.03
CA LEU A 118 -8.97 -2.52 -3.35
C LEU A 118 -9.62 -3.88 -3.61
N ARG A 119 -9.83 -4.70 -2.57
CA ARG A 119 -10.40 -6.04 -2.72
C ARG A 119 -11.92 -6.06 -2.87
N PHE A 120 -12.60 -4.91 -2.84
CA PHE A 120 -13.99 -4.83 -3.28
C PHE A 120 -14.14 -5.07 -4.79
N HIS A 121 -13.04 -5.00 -5.53
CA HIS A 121 -12.95 -5.37 -6.94
C HIS A 121 -12.21 -6.72 -7.05
N ALA A 122 -12.84 -7.71 -7.71
CA ALA A 122 -12.25 -9.04 -7.88
C ALA A 122 -10.97 -8.99 -8.75
N GLU A 123 -10.92 -7.99 -9.63
CA GLU A 123 -9.84 -7.60 -10.53
C GLU A 123 -8.51 -7.40 -9.80
N GLU A 124 -8.53 -6.93 -8.55
CA GLU A 124 -7.33 -6.73 -7.74
C GLU A 124 -6.58 -8.06 -7.50
N GLU A 125 -7.30 -9.09 -7.03
CA GLU A 125 -6.68 -10.39 -6.71
C GLU A 125 -6.47 -11.25 -7.95
N ALA A 126 -7.26 -11.02 -9.00
CA ALA A 126 -7.06 -11.63 -10.31
C ALA A 126 -5.79 -11.12 -11.03
N GLY A 127 -5.23 -9.98 -10.58
CA GLY A 127 -4.11 -9.34 -11.27
C GLY A 127 -4.54 -8.82 -12.64
N ASP A 128 -5.69 -8.15 -12.71
CA ASP A 128 -6.23 -7.63 -13.96
C ASP A 128 -5.46 -6.41 -14.49
N GLU A 129 -5.18 -6.41 -15.79
CA GLU A 129 -4.39 -5.38 -16.44
C GLU A 129 -5.16 -4.06 -16.61
N ALA A 130 -6.46 -4.13 -16.90
CA ALA A 130 -7.27 -2.93 -17.09
C ALA A 130 -7.46 -2.19 -15.77
N PHE A 131 -7.72 -2.91 -14.68
CA PHE A 131 -7.78 -2.37 -13.33
C PHE A 131 -6.45 -1.72 -12.92
N ALA A 132 -5.32 -2.37 -13.19
CA ALA A 132 -4.00 -1.80 -12.93
C ALA A 132 -3.72 -0.52 -13.75
N LYS A 133 -4.13 -0.47 -15.02
CA LYS A 133 -4.04 0.74 -15.86
C LYS A 133 -4.91 1.87 -15.32
N GLU A 134 -6.10 1.54 -14.84
CA GLU A 134 -7.00 2.54 -14.28
C GLU A 134 -6.43 3.15 -13.00
N LEU A 135 -5.90 2.34 -12.08
CA LEU A 135 -5.18 2.83 -10.90
C LEU A 135 -3.97 3.70 -11.29
N ALA A 136 -3.18 3.24 -12.28
CA ALA A 136 -2.03 3.99 -12.77
C ALA A 136 -2.40 5.36 -13.34
N SER A 137 -3.57 5.47 -13.99
CA SER A 137 -4.05 6.73 -14.59
C SER A 137 -4.31 7.85 -13.56
N LEU A 138 -4.42 7.51 -12.28
CA LEU A 138 -4.69 8.47 -11.20
C LEU A 138 -3.44 9.29 -10.80
N ALA A 139 -2.24 8.85 -11.17
CA ALA A 139 -1.00 9.42 -10.67
C ALA A 139 0.16 9.41 -11.69
N ASP A 140 1.19 10.18 -11.39
CA ASP A 140 2.40 10.28 -12.22
C ASP A 140 3.48 9.25 -11.79
N ILE A 141 3.47 8.85 -10.52
CA ILE A 141 4.47 7.97 -9.88
C ILE A 141 3.77 6.97 -8.99
N TYR A 142 4.24 5.72 -9.04
CA TYR A 142 3.85 4.65 -8.13
C TYR A 142 4.92 4.42 -7.05
N VAL A 143 4.49 4.34 -5.78
CA VAL A 143 5.33 3.96 -4.65
C VAL A 143 4.79 2.67 -4.05
N ASN A 144 5.61 1.61 -3.99
CA ASN A 144 5.24 0.39 -3.28
C ASN A 144 5.88 0.36 -1.90
N ASP A 145 5.06 0.45 -0.86
CA ASP A 145 5.47 0.38 0.55
C ASP A 145 4.75 -0.74 1.30
N ALA A 146 4.27 -1.77 0.58
CA ALA A 146 3.44 -2.85 1.13
C ALA A 146 4.12 -4.22 0.99
N PHE A 147 5.27 -4.38 1.65
CA PHE A 147 6.08 -5.60 1.58
C PHE A 147 5.27 -6.88 1.88
N GLY A 148 4.40 -6.84 2.89
CA GLY A 148 3.54 -7.97 3.27
C GLY A 148 2.63 -8.48 2.15
N THR A 149 2.36 -7.66 1.13
CA THR A 149 1.56 -8.02 -0.05
C THR A 149 2.39 -8.23 -1.33
N ALA A 150 3.68 -7.94 -1.31
CA ALA A 150 4.56 -8.00 -2.49
C ALA A 150 4.79 -9.43 -3.02
N HIS A 151 4.48 -10.46 -2.24
CA HIS A 151 4.56 -11.87 -2.66
C HIS A 151 3.42 -12.31 -3.59
N ARG A 152 2.42 -11.44 -3.84
CA ARG A 152 1.26 -11.74 -4.69
C ARG A 152 1.26 -10.85 -5.93
N ALA A 153 0.94 -11.46 -7.07
CA ALA A 153 0.82 -10.79 -8.37
C ALA A 153 -0.52 -10.05 -8.53
N HIS A 154 -0.89 -9.22 -7.55
CA HIS A 154 -2.10 -8.42 -7.61
C HIS A 154 -1.90 -7.19 -8.51
N ALA A 155 -3.02 -6.60 -8.96
CA ALA A 155 -3.00 -5.43 -9.82
C ALA A 155 -2.31 -4.23 -9.15
N SER A 156 -2.67 -3.90 -7.91
CA SER A 156 -2.13 -2.77 -7.14
C SER A 156 -0.70 -2.93 -6.63
N THR A 157 -0.14 -4.14 -6.69
CA THR A 157 1.22 -4.43 -6.19
C THR A 157 2.21 -4.63 -7.34
N THR A 158 1.80 -5.32 -8.40
CA THR A 158 2.71 -5.85 -9.41
C THR A 158 2.46 -5.23 -10.78
N LEU A 159 1.22 -5.25 -11.27
CA LEU A 159 0.93 -4.81 -12.64
C LEU A 159 0.97 -3.30 -12.80
N ILE A 160 0.52 -2.54 -11.79
CA ILE A 160 0.53 -1.07 -11.83
C ILE A 160 1.93 -0.49 -12.14
N ALA A 161 2.98 -1.14 -11.65
CA ALA A 161 4.37 -0.74 -11.86
C ALA A 161 4.85 -0.83 -13.33
N GLN A 162 4.07 -1.47 -14.21
CA GLN A 162 4.36 -1.56 -15.64
C GLN A 162 3.87 -0.33 -16.42
N PHE A 163 2.96 0.46 -15.85
CA PHE A 163 2.30 1.57 -16.55
C PHE A 163 2.87 2.95 -16.22
N ILE A 164 3.41 3.12 -15.00
CA ILE A 164 3.98 4.39 -14.54
C ILE A 164 5.31 4.14 -13.79
N PRO A 165 6.22 5.14 -13.73
CA PRO A 165 7.47 5.03 -12.98
C PRO A 165 7.22 4.58 -11.54
N SER A 166 8.01 3.61 -11.07
CA SER A 166 7.82 2.99 -9.76
C SER A 166 9.08 2.98 -8.90
N CYS A 167 8.90 3.20 -7.59
CA CYS A 167 9.98 3.09 -6.61
C CYS A 167 9.51 2.44 -5.30
N LEU A 168 10.47 2.06 -4.46
CA LEU A 168 10.21 1.53 -3.12
C LEU A 168 9.93 2.66 -2.14
N GLY A 169 8.95 2.46 -1.26
CA GLY A 169 8.84 3.20 -0.01
C GLY A 169 9.83 2.70 1.05
N PHE A 170 9.92 3.39 2.18
CA PHE A 170 10.94 3.10 3.20
C PHE A 170 10.73 1.76 3.90
N LEU A 171 9.48 1.33 4.14
CA LEU A 171 9.21 0.02 4.72
C LEU A 171 9.64 -1.08 3.74
N MET A 172 9.24 -0.96 2.48
CA MET A 172 9.62 -1.91 1.43
C MET A 172 11.14 -1.97 1.21
N GLU A 173 11.81 -0.83 1.18
CA GLU A 173 13.27 -0.74 1.06
C GLU A 173 13.99 -1.41 2.23
N LYS A 174 13.54 -1.16 3.46
CA LYS A 174 14.09 -1.78 4.67
C LYS A 174 13.96 -3.30 4.64
N GLU A 175 12.79 -3.82 4.27
CA GLU A 175 12.53 -5.27 4.20
C GLU A 175 13.37 -5.93 3.11
N VAL A 176 13.43 -5.34 1.91
CA VAL A 176 14.26 -5.85 0.81
C VAL A 176 15.74 -5.87 1.20
N THR A 177 16.23 -4.81 1.86
CA THR A 177 17.62 -4.70 2.31
C THR A 177 17.94 -5.74 3.38
N SER A 178 17.05 -5.91 4.35
CA SER A 178 17.20 -6.88 5.45
C SER A 178 17.23 -8.32 4.93
N LEU A 179 16.34 -8.66 3.99
CA LEU A 179 16.31 -9.98 3.37
C LEU A 179 17.50 -10.22 2.45
N ALA A 180 17.95 -9.21 1.69
CA ALA A 180 19.14 -9.33 0.86
C ALA A 180 20.40 -9.62 1.71
N ALA A 181 20.51 -9.02 2.90
CA ALA A 181 21.57 -9.32 3.85
C ALA A 181 21.46 -10.76 4.40
N ALA A 182 20.24 -11.24 4.70
CA ALA A 182 20.02 -12.61 5.15
C ALA A 182 20.39 -13.67 4.08
N LEU A 183 20.28 -13.33 2.79
CA LEU A 183 20.74 -14.18 1.67
C LEU A 183 22.27 -14.24 1.52
N LYS A 184 23.02 -13.34 2.18
CA LYS A 184 24.50 -13.31 2.22
C LYS A 184 24.98 -13.18 3.67
N PRO A 185 24.64 -14.12 4.56
CA PRO A 185 24.81 -13.95 5.99
C PRO A 185 26.27 -14.13 6.41
N ALA A 186 26.69 -13.39 7.44
CA ALA A 186 27.91 -13.72 8.17
C ALA A 186 27.78 -15.09 8.83
N LYS A 187 28.87 -15.86 8.89
CA LYS A 187 28.87 -17.20 9.49
C LYS A 187 29.35 -17.15 10.95
N PRO A 188 28.79 -17.98 11.85
CA PRO A 188 27.75 -18.98 11.60
C PRO A 188 26.36 -18.35 11.39
N TYR A 189 25.63 -18.83 10.38
CA TYR A 189 24.24 -18.42 10.12
C TYR A 189 23.29 -19.46 10.69
N VAL A 190 22.48 -19.05 11.67
CA VAL A 190 21.53 -19.91 12.37
C VAL A 190 20.13 -19.43 12.06
N VAL A 191 19.26 -20.33 11.57
CA VAL A 191 17.84 -20.07 11.33
C VAL A 191 17.03 -20.79 12.40
N ILE A 192 16.18 -20.04 13.11
CA ILE A 192 15.28 -20.59 14.13
C ILE A 192 13.87 -20.67 13.54
N LEU A 193 13.37 -21.89 13.33
CA LEU A 193 12.03 -22.15 12.82
C LEU A 193 11.14 -22.74 13.92
N GLY A 194 9.93 -22.20 14.08
CA GLY A 194 8.93 -22.68 15.03
C GLY A 194 7.50 -22.51 14.49
N GLY A 195 6.51 -22.78 15.34
CA GLY A 195 5.08 -22.70 14.99
C GLY A 195 4.40 -24.07 14.94
N ALA A 196 3.06 -24.07 14.90
CA ALA A 196 2.25 -25.28 15.11
C ALA A 196 2.20 -26.24 13.90
N LYS A 197 2.40 -25.74 12.68
CA LYS A 197 2.26 -26.54 11.44
C LYS A 197 3.60 -26.67 10.73
N VAL A 198 4.07 -27.91 10.62
CA VAL A 198 5.30 -28.26 9.88
C VAL A 198 5.14 -27.99 8.39
N SER A 199 3.96 -28.28 7.82
CA SER A 199 3.64 -28.08 6.39
C SER A 199 3.99 -26.67 5.88
N ASP A 200 3.76 -25.66 6.72
CA ASP A 200 3.94 -24.25 6.39
C ASP A 200 5.41 -23.82 6.39
N LYS A 201 6.32 -24.71 6.82
CA LYS A 201 7.75 -24.44 7.00
C LYS A 201 8.63 -25.25 6.04
N ILE A 202 8.09 -26.30 5.42
CA ILE A 202 8.85 -27.19 4.51
C ILE A 202 9.47 -26.40 3.35
N GLY A 203 8.75 -25.43 2.77
CA GLY A 203 9.30 -24.63 1.67
C GLY A 203 10.37 -23.61 2.07
N VAL A 204 10.63 -23.45 3.37
CA VAL A 204 11.64 -22.51 3.92
C VAL A 204 12.89 -23.23 4.43
N ILE A 205 12.83 -24.56 4.61
CA ILE A 205 13.96 -25.44 4.97
C ILE A 205 14.70 -25.84 3.70
#